data_AF-A0A2T0GU14-F1
#
_entry.id   AF-A0A2T0GU14-F1
#
_cell.length_a   1.000
_cell.length_b   1.000
_cell.length_c   1.000
_cell.angle_alpha   90.00
_cell.angle_beta   90.00
_cell.angle_gamma   90.00
#
_symmetry.space_group_name_H-M   'P 1'
#
loop_
_entity.id
_entity.type
_entity.pdbx_description
1 polymer ?
#
loop_
_entity_poly.entity_id
_entity_poly.type
_entity_poly.pdbx_seq_one_letter_code
_entity_poly.pdbx_strand_id
1 'polypeptide(L)'
;MGTERPTERFWHPARRADGARHLFAGAPPAEGWSPRETLCGRHLDPSPVSSVEWLLYPTCPECWELLLSENVPPSPAELPTEPPPVGD
;
A
#
# COMPACT_ATOMS: atom_id res chain seq x y z
N MET A 1 20.00 -16.18 -0.18
CA MET A 1 19.81 -15.02 -1.08
C MET A 1 18.73 -14.16 -0.48
N GLY A 2 19.09 -13.04 0.17
CA GLY A 2 18.09 -12.11 0.67
C GLY A 2 17.47 -11.40 -0.53
N THR A 3 16.21 -11.68 -0.83
CA THR A 3 15.45 -10.87 -1.79
C THR A 3 15.15 -9.55 -1.11
N GLU A 4 15.99 -8.54 -1.35
CA GLU A 4 15.68 -7.17 -0.95
C GLU A 4 14.35 -6.80 -1.60
N ARG A 5 13.35 -6.50 -0.77
CA ARG A 5 12.06 -6.04 -1.28
C ARG A 5 12.28 -4.68 -1.95
N PRO A 6 11.77 -4.46 -3.17
CA PRO A 6 11.87 -3.15 -3.82
C PRO A 6 11.33 -2.07 -2.88
N THR A 7 12.14 -1.04 -2.62
CA THR A 7 11.75 0.11 -1.81
C THR A 7 10.80 1.03 -2.57
N GLU A 8 10.93 1.09 -3.89
CA GLU A 8 10.01 1.82 -4.75
C GLU A 8 8.68 1.07 -4.90
N ARG A 9 7.58 1.84 -4.87
CA ARG A 9 6.22 1.33 -5.04
C ARG A 9 5.35 2.38 -5.71
N PHE A 10 4.30 1.94 -6.41
CA PHE A 10 3.33 2.85 -7.02
C PHE A 10 1.92 2.29 -6.99
N TRP A 11 0.93 3.18 -6.85
CA TRP A 11 -0.48 2.82 -6.93
C TRP A 11 -0.98 2.83 -8.38
N HIS A 12 -1.59 1.75 -8.83
CA HIS A 12 -2.18 1.69 -10.17
C HIS A 12 -3.43 0.80 -10.23
N PRO A 13 -4.45 1.14 -11.03
CA PRO A 13 -5.52 0.20 -11.36
C PRO A 13 -5.00 -1.08 -11.98
N ALA A 14 -5.64 -2.21 -11.66
CA ALA A 14 -5.37 -3.49 -12.29
C ALA A 14 -6.40 -3.80 -13.41
N ARG A 15 -5.93 -4.31 -14.55
CA ARG A 15 -6.76 -4.66 -15.69
C ARG A 15 -7.60 -5.91 -15.37
N ARG A 16 -8.91 -5.87 -15.67
CA ARG A 16 -9.85 -7.01 -15.53
C ARG A 16 -9.76 -7.71 -14.16
N ALA A 17 -9.47 -6.94 -13.11
CA ALA A 17 -9.37 -7.42 -11.75
C ALA A 17 -10.62 -7.00 -10.94
N ASP A 18 -10.42 -6.62 -9.68
CA ASP A 18 -11.44 -6.15 -8.74
C ASP A 18 -11.85 -4.69 -8.93
N GLY A 19 -11.31 -4.01 -9.94
CA GLY A 19 -11.59 -2.59 -10.17
C GLY A 19 -10.99 -1.67 -9.11
N ALA A 20 -9.99 -2.13 -8.35
CA ALA A 20 -9.26 -1.30 -7.40
C ALA A 20 -7.86 -0.93 -7.92
N ARG A 21 -7.28 0.10 -7.31
CA ARG A 21 -5.87 0.45 -7.39
C ARG A 21 -5.10 -0.39 -6.39
N HIS A 22 -4.09 -1.10 -6.87
CA HIS A 22 -3.19 -1.90 -6.05
C HIS A 22 -1.84 -1.21 -5.93
N LEU A 23 -1.12 -1.50 -4.85
CA LEU A 23 0.24 -1.02 -4.67
C LEU A 23 1.20 -2.04 -5.27
N PHE A 24 1.85 -1.69 -6.38
CA PHE A 24 2.81 -2.54 -7.08
C PHE A 24 4.23 -2.28 -6.60
N ALA A 25 5.07 -3.32 -6.61
CA ALA A 25 6.50 -3.20 -6.30
C ALA A 25 7.32 -2.65 -7.50
N GLY A 26 8.36 -1.88 -7.19
CA GLY A 26 9.27 -1.24 -8.14
C GLY A 26 8.75 0.09 -8.71
N ALA A 27 9.44 0.67 -9.68
CA ALA A 27 8.95 1.81 -10.46
C ALA A 27 7.91 1.41 -11.52
N PRO A 28 6.99 2.32 -11.88
CA PRO A 28 6.11 2.12 -13.03
C PRO A 28 6.95 2.00 -14.32
N PRO A 29 6.61 1.07 -15.24
CA PRO A 29 7.32 0.94 -16.50
C PRO A 29 7.10 2.17 -17.40
N ALA A 30 8.14 2.56 -18.15
CA ALA A 30 8.03 3.59 -19.18
C ALA A 30 7.16 3.13 -20.37
N GLU A 31 7.30 1.86 -20.76
CA GLU A 31 6.55 1.20 -21.82
C GLU A 31 6.32 -0.27 -21.46
N GLY A 32 5.21 -0.85 -21.94
CA GLY A 32 4.90 -2.26 -21.72
C GLY A 32 4.47 -2.55 -20.28
N TRP A 33 3.16 -2.67 -20.08
CA TRP A 33 2.62 -3.18 -18.83
C TRP A 33 2.67 -4.71 -18.84
N SER A 34 3.20 -5.28 -17.77
CA SER A 34 3.26 -6.72 -17.55
C SER A 34 2.72 -7.06 -16.16
N PRO A 35 2.24 -8.29 -15.93
CA PRO A 35 1.84 -8.74 -14.62
C PRO A 35 2.96 -8.55 -13.59
N ARG A 36 2.61 -7.97 -12.44
CA ARG A 36 3.53 -7.66 -11.35
C ARG A 36 2.90 -8.03 -10.01
N GLU A 37 3.77 -8.30 -9.05
CA GLU A 37 3.37 -8.53 -7.67
C GLU A 37 2.88 -7.23 -7.02
N THR A 38 1.76 -7.33 -6.31
CA THR A 38 1.18 -6.28 -5.47
C THR A 38 1.51 -6.51 -4.00
N LEU A 39 1.37 -5.49 -3.16
CA LEU A 39 1.61 -5.61 -1.72
C LEU A 39 0.69 -6.65 -1.05
N CYS A 40 -0.54 -6.81 -1.53
CA CYS A 40 -1.46 -7.87 -1.07
C CYS A 40 -1.13 -9.28 -1.63
N GLY A 41 0.03 -9.46 -2.27
CA GLY A 41 0.52 -10.76 -2.76
C GLY A 41 -0.11 -11.24 -4.07
N ARG A 42 -0.92 -10.41 -4.74
CA ARG A 42 -1.55 -10.77 -6.02
C ARG A 42 -0.61 -10.44 -7.18
N HIS A 43 -0.65 -11.27 -8.23
CA HIS A 43 0.04 -11.00 -9.48
C HIS A 43 -0.95 -10.43 -10.49
N LEU A 44 -0.90 -9.12 -10.74
CA LEU A 44 -1.89 -8.38 -11.54
C LEU A 44 -1.22 -7.61 -12.68
N ASP A 45 -1.89 -7.50 -13.81
CA ASP A 45 -1.51 -6.62 -14.92
C ASP A 45 -2.02 -5.19 -14.64
N PRO A 46 -1.15 -4.17 -14.50
CA PRO A 46 -1.63 -2.82 -14.33
C PRO A 46 -2.32 -2.31 -15.60
N SER A 47 -3.46 -1.64 -15.44
CA SER A 47 -4.24 -1.12 -16.57
C SER A 47 -3.71 0.25 -16.98
N PRO A 48 -3.35 0.50 -18.25
CA PRO A 48 -3.04 1.83 -18.76
C PRO A 48 -4.34 2.64 -18.79
N VAL A 49 -4.51 3.49 -17.80
CA VAL A 49 -5.64 4.42 -17.70
C VAL A 49 -5.11 5.84 -17.72
N SER A 50 -5.93 6.79 -18.19
CA SER A 50 -5.61 8.20 -18.04
C SER A 50 -5.60 8.62 -16.56
N SER A 51 -4.98 9.76 -16.25
CA SER A 51 -5.00 10.31 -14.88
C SER A 51 -6.41 10.62 -14.37
N VAL A 52 -7.35 10.92 -15.29
CA VAL A 52 -8.76 11.16 -14.93
C VAL A 52 -9.45 9.85 -14.58
N GLU A 53 -9.30 8.82 -15.43
CA GLU A 53 -9.86 7.49 -15.14
C GLU A 53 -9.28 6.91 -13.85
N TRP A 54 -8.01 7.15 -13.56
CA TRP A 54 -7.34 6.71 -12.33
C TRP A 54 -8.07 7.14 -11.05
N LEU A 55 -8.76 8.29 -11.06
CA LEU A 55 -9.54 8.79 -9.92
C LEU A 55 -10.80 7.97 -9.65
N LEU A 56 -11.31 7.24 -10.65
CA LEU A 56 -12.54 6.47 -10.56
C LEU A 56 -12.36 5.11 -9.88
N TYR A 57 -11.11 4.67 -9.69
CA TYR A 57 -10.79 3.39 -9.08
C TYR A 57 -10.56 3.57 -7.57
N PRO A 58 -11.31 2.86 -6.70
CA PRO A 58 -11.02 2.84 -5.27
C PRO A 58 -9.63 2.27 -4.98
N THR A 59 -9.09 2.56 -3.81
CA THR A 59 -7.84 1.93 -3.33
C THR A 59 -8.13 0.54 -2.80
N CYS A 60 -7.30 -0.46 -3.13
CA CYS A 60 -7.39 -1.79 -2.54
C CYS A 60 -7.20 -1.70 -1.02
N PRO A 61 -8.18 -2.12 -0.21
CA PRO A 61 -8.11 -1.95 1.25
C PRO A 61 -6.97 -2.75 1.86
N GLU A 62 -6.69 -3.96 1.36
CA GLU A 62 -5.61 -4.79 1.88
C GLU A 62 -4.22 -4.19 1.60
N CYS A 63 -3.98 -3.70 0.39
CA CYS A 63 -2.74 -2.98 0.08
C CYS A 63 -2.59 -1.72 0.96
N TRP A 64 -3.70 -1.04 1.26
CA TRP A 64 -3.69 0.17 2.09
C TRP A 64 -3.34 -0.15 3.54
N GLU A 65 -4.00 -1.14 4.15
CA GLU A 65 -3.74 -1.57 5.53
C GLU A 65 -2.33 -2.11 5.71
N LEU A 66 -1.83 -2.91 4.76
CA LEU A 66 -0.45 -3.39 4.79
C LEU A 66 0.54 -2.23 4.72
N LEU A 67 0.31 -1.25 3.83
CA LEU A 67 1.17 -0.06 3.74
C LEU A 67 1.15 0.73 5.05
N LEU A 68 -0.01 0.91 5.68
CA LEU A 68 -0.11 1.55 6.99
C LEU A 68 0.68 0.77 8.05
N SER A 69 0.52 -0.55 8.13
CA SER A 69 1.22 -1.38 9.12
C SER A 69 2.75 -1.32 9.01
N GLU A 70 3.26 -1.10 7.79
CA GLU A 70 4.70 -0.98 7.54
C GLU A 70 5.27 0.41 7.86
N ASN A 71 4.43 1.45 7.91
CA ASN A 71 4.92 2.85 7.96
C ASN A 71 4.38 3.66 9.14
N VAL A 72 3.24 3.28 9.68
CA VAL A 72 2.61 3.92 10.83
C VAL A 72 2.84 2.99 12.02
N PRO A 73 3.62 3.41 13.03
CA PRO A 73 3.74 2.61 14.24
C PRO A 73 2.35 2.41 14.85
N PRO A 74 2.03 1.22 15.39
CA PRO A 74 0.84 1.09 16.21
C PRO A 74 0.91 2.19 17.27
N SER A 75 -0.16 2.97 17.41
CA SER A 75 -0.23 4.08 18.37
C SER A 75 0.45 3.65 19.67
N PRO A 76 1.31 4.48 20.29
CA PRO A 76 1.78 4.15 21.62
C PRO A 76 0.52 3.91 22.47
N ALA A 77 0.46 2.73 23.07
CA ALA A 77 -0.58 2.35 23.99
C ALA A 77 -0.78 3.49 25.00
N GLU A 78 -2.04 3.72 25.37
CA GLU A 78 -2.51 4.72 26.33
C GLU A 78 -1.44 5.12 27.35
N LEU A 79 -1.12 6.42 27.38
CA LEU A 79 -0.29 7.00 28.43
C LEU A 79 -0.82 6.52 29.80
N PRO A 80 0.04 6.03 30.71
CA PRO A 80 -0.41 5.59 32.04
C PRO A 80 -1.21 6.69 32.73
N THR A 81 -2.48 6.39 33.02
CA THR A 81 -3.43 7.26 33.71
C THR A 81 -3.16 7.35 35.22
N GLU A 82 -1.91 7.23 35.66
CA GLU A 82 -1.60 7.32 37.10
C GLU A 82 -1.22 8.77 37.44
N PRO A 83 -2.07 9.50 38.19
CA PRO A 83 -1.69 10.83 38.66
C PRO A 83 -0.50 10.71 39.62
N PRO A 84 0.40 11.71 39.66
CA PRO A 84 1.56 11.66 40.55
C PRO A 84 1.10 11.54 42.02
N PRO A 85 1.83 10.78 42.86
CA PRO A 85 1.47 10.66 44.27
C PRO A 85 1.53 12.04 44.94
N VAL A 86 0.42 12.40 45.58
CA VAL A 86 0.36 13.55 46.50
C VAL A 86 1.22 13.17 47.71
N GLY A 87 2.34 13.86 47.89
CA GLY A 87 3.17 13.74 49.08
C GLY A 87 2.55 14.52 50.25
N ASP A 88 2.55 13.91 51.43
CA ASP A 88 2.25 14.52 52.74
C ASP A 88 3.39 15.42 53.23
#